data_AF-A0AAV2YMG5-F1
#
_entry.id   AF-A0AAV2YMG5-F1
#
_cell.length_a   1.000
_cell.length_b   1.000
_cell.length_c   1.000
_cell.angle_alpha   90.00
_cell.angle_beta   90.00
_cell.angle_gamma   90.00
#
_symmetry.space_group_name_H-M   'P 1'
#
loop_
_entity.id
_entity.type
_entity.pdbx_description
1 polymer ?
#
loop_
_entity_poly.entity_id
_entity_poly.type
_entity_poly.pdbx_seq_one_letter_code
_entity_poly.pdbx_strand_id
1 'polypeptide(L)'
;MVASVVTTTEAAPVAPFNTDRRLAGGNAACGGQRVRKSWRNMSTQERDLYVEAVGIAMKNGIINDLAAIHLEDMGEAQAHHSCAFFTWHRRMLLAFESYLRDIDSKFACVTLPYYDVHTAYVDAANGRCSNMFECSEIFQGIGGAPQ
;
A
#
# COMPACT_ATOMS: atom_id res chain seq x y z
N MET A 1 -26.35 -50.70 4.78
CA MET A 1 -25.62 -49.48 5.21
C MET A 1 -24.52 -49.24 4.20
N VAL A 2 -24.61 -48.17 3.41
CA VAL A 2 -23.65 -47.81 2.37
C VAL A 2 -22.68 -46.80 2.98
N ALA A 3 -21.38 -47.08 2.95
CA ALA A 3 -20.35 -46.14 3.40
C ALA A 3 -20.01 -45.17 2.26
N SER A 4 -20.33 -43.89 2.42
CA SER A 4 -19.90 -42.83 1.50
C SER A 4 -18.44 -42.47 1.77
N VAL A 5 -17.60 -42.59 0.74
CA VAL A 5 -16.22 -42.10 0.75
C VAL A 5 -16.26 -40.60 0.45
N VAL A 6 -15.80 -39.78 1.40
CA VAL A 6 -15.60 -38.34 1.21
C VAL A 6 -14.24 -38.16 0.53
N THR A 7 -14.25 -37.80 -0.75
CA THR A 7 -13.06 -37.35 -1.48
C THR A 7 -12.72 -35.92 -1.06
N THR A 8 -11.59 -35.74 -0.38
CA THR A 8 -10.99 -34.44 -0.11
C THR A 8 -10.38 -33.89 -1.39
N THR A 9 -10.89 -32.78 -1.90
CA THR A 9 -10.23 -32.01 -2.98
C THR A 9 -9.01 -31.30 -2.41
N GLU A 10 -7.83 -31.69 -2.88
CA GLU A 10 -6.54 -31.10 -2.58
C GLU A 10 -6.50 -29.64 -3.08
N ALA A 11 -6.13 -28.70 -2.21
CA ALA A 11 -5.94 -27.30 -2.59
C ALA A 11 -4.77 -27.18 -3.57
N ALA A 12 -4.93 -26.32 -4.58
CA ALA A 12 -3.88 -26.07 -5.57
C ALA A 12 -2.55 -25.69 -4.88
N PRO A 13 -1.40 -26.15 -5.40
CA PRO A 13 -0.12 -25.86 -4.80
C PRO A 13 0.11 -24.35 -4.77
N VAL A 14 0.29 -23.80 -3.57
CA VAL A 14 0.74 -22.42 -3.38
C VAL A 14 2.08 -22.29 -4.11
N ALA A 15 2.16 -21.34 -5.05
CA ALA A 15 3.39 -21.08 -5.80
C ALA A 15 4.56 -20.91 -4.82
N PRO A 16 5.74 -21.49 -5.11
CA PRO A 16 6.88 -21.41 -4.20
C PRO A 16 7.21 -19.96 -3.92
N PHE A 17 7.41 -19.62 -2.64
CA PHE A 17 7.94 -18.32 -2.24
C PHE A 17 9.26 -18.10 -2.99
N ASN A 18 9.27 -17.12 -3.89
CA ASN A 18 10.43 -16.84 -4.72
C ASN A 18 11.57 -16.36 -3.80
N THR A 19 12.57 -17.22 -3.55
CA THR A 19 13.68 -16.98 -2.62
C THR A 19 14.75 -16.06 -3.19
N ASP A 20 14.53 -15.47 -4.37
CA ASP A 20 15.46 -14.49 -4.91
C ASP A 20 15.43 -13.21 -4.06
N ARG A 21 16.36 -13.15 -3.10
CA ARG A 21 16.61 -11.97 -2.26
C ARG A 21 16.91 -10.72 -3.07
N ARG A 22 17.18 -10.82 -4.38
CA ARG A 22 17.38 -9.68 -5.29
C ARG A 22 16.07 -8.96 -5.63
N LEU A 23 14.90 -9.56 -5.36
CA LEU A 23 13.58 -8.99 -5.61
C LEU A 23 12.81 -8.85 -4.30
N ALA A 24 13.27 -8.01 -3.36
CA ALA A 24 12.57 -7.75 -2.11
C ALA A 24 11.13 -7.21 -2.38
N GLY A 25 10.16 -8.12 -2.37
CA GLY A 25 8.80 -7.90 -2.86
C GLY A 25 8.67 -7.72 -4.39
N GLY A 26 9.76 -7.59 -5.15
CA GLY A 26 9.71 -7.34 -6.60
C GLY A 26 9.03 -8.45 -7.40
N ASN A 27 8.75 -8.17 -8.68
CA ASN A 27 8.36 -9.20 -9.64
C ASN A 27 9.14 -8.99 -10.95
N ALA A 28 9.18 -10.04 -11.78
CA ALA A 28 9.92 -10.00 -13.04
C ALA A 28 9.40 -8.93 -14.01
N ALA A 29 8.10 -8.59 -13.94
CA ALA A 29 7.49 -7.58 -14.80
C ALA A 29 8.08 -6.17 -14.60
N CYS A 30 8.58 -5.86 -13.41
CA CYS A 30 9.15 -4.56 -13.06
C CYS A 30 10.68 -4.52 -13.09
N GLY A 31 11.33 -5.61 -13.48
CA GLY A 31 12.78 -5.68 -13.66
C GLY A 31 13.62 -5.45 -12.40
N GLY A 32 13.04 -5.49 -11.19
CA GLY A 32 13.82 -5.23 -9.98
C GLY A 32 13.04 -5.13 -8.67
N GLN A 33 13.75 -4.67 -7.63
CA GLN A 33 13.23 -4.43 -6.29
C GLN A 33 12.17 -3.31 -6.27
N ARG A 34 11.19 -3.42 -5.36
CA ARG A 34 10.23 -2.33 -5.11
C ARG A 34 10.92 -1.15 -4.45
N VAL A 35 10.77 0.04 -5.04
CA VAL A 35 11.28 1.30 -4.47
C VAL A 35 10.12 2.26 -4.25
N ARG A 36 9.79 2.52 -2.98
CA ARG A 36 8.81 3.54 -2.61
C ARG A 36 9.46 4.92 -2.70
N LYS A 37 8.87 5.82 -3.46
CA LYS A 37 9.34 7.19 -3.67
C LYS A 37 8.49 8.17 -2.86
N SER A 38 9.06 9.34 -2.55
CA SER A 38 8.22 10.45 -2.09
C SER A 38 7.26 10.82 -3.21
N TRP A 39 6.07 11.31 -2.87
CA TRP A 39 5.11 11.77 -3.89
C TRP A 39 5.75 12.75 -4.89
N ARG A 40 6.53 13.70 -4.37
CA ARG A 40 7.28 14.70 -5.16
C ARG A 40 8.25 14.09 -6.17
N ASN A 41 8.85 12.94 -5.85
CA ASN A 41 9.84 12.27 -6.70
C ASN A 41 9.23 11.21 -7.62
N MET A 42 7.92 11.01 -7.59
CA MET A 42 7.22 10.19 -8.59
C MET A 42 7.00 10.99 -9.88
N SER A 43 7.13 10.32 -11.01
CA SER A 43 6.66 10.85 -12.29
C SER A 43 5.13 10.97 -12.32
N THR A 44 4.60 11.79 -13.23
CA THR A 44 3.16 11.92 -13.44
C THR A 44 2.49 10.56 -13.73
N GLN A 45 3.11 9.74 -14.57
CA GLN A 45 2.60 8.40 -14.90
C GLN A 45 2.50 7.49 -13.68
N GLU A 46 3.49 7.52 -12.79
CA GLU A 46 3.47 6.73 -11.55
C GLU A 46 2.36 7.19 -10.60
N ARG A 47 2.12 8.52 -10.52
CA ARG A 47 1.06 9.09 -9.69
C ARG A 47 -0.31 8.72 -10.24
N ASP A 48 -0.51 8.86 -11.55
CA ASP A 48 -1.78 8.53 -12.22
C ASP A 48 -2.13 7.05 -12.04
N LEU A 49 -1.15 6.15 -12.24
CA LEU A 49 -1.34 4.72 -12.00
C LEU A 49 -1.69 4.41 -10.53
N TYR A 50 -1.02 5.08 -9.59
CA TYR A 50 -1.31 4.91 -8.17
C TYR A 50 -2.74 5.37 -7.82
N VAL A 51 -3.13 6.57 -8.26
CA VAL A 51 -4.48 7.13 -8.01
C VAL A 51 -5.55 6.25 -8.66
N GLU A 52 -5.31 5.75 -9.87
CA GLU A 52 -6.24 4.82 -10.52
C GLU A 52 -6.39 3.52 -9.72
N ALA A 53 -5.27 2.89 -9.32
CA ALA A 53 -5.28 1.66 -8.53
C ALA A 53 -6.02 1.84 -7.20
N VAL A 54 -5.75 2.94 -6.49
CA VAL A 54 -6.42 3.29 -5.23
C VAL A 54 -7.91 3.54 -5.44
N GLY A 55 -8.29 4.22 -6.53
CA GLY A 55 -9.70 4.43 -6.87
C GLY A 55 -10.47 3.13 -7.09
N ILE A 56 -9.84 2.12 -7.69
CA ILE A 56 -10.42 0.77 -7.82
C ILE A 56 -10.44 0.07 -6.46
N ALA A 57 -9.36 0.16 -5.68
CA ALA A 57 -9.29 -0.42 -4.33
C ALA A 57 -10.40 0.12 -3.41
N MET A 58 -10.68 1.42 -3.46
CA MET A 58 -11.80 2.04 -2.76
C MET A 58 -13.14 1.44 -3.16
N LYS A 59 -13.40 1.30 -4.47
CA LYS A 59 -14.64 0.70 -4.99
C LYS A 59 -14.80 -0.76 -4.57
N ASN A 60 -13.69 -1.50 -4.48
CA ASN A 60 -13.69 -2.90 -4.06
C ASN A 60 -13.83 -3.09 -2.53
N GLY A 61 -13.75 -2.01 -1.74
CA GLY A 61 -13.96 -2.05 -0.29
C GLY A 61 -12.73 -2.34 0.57
N ILE A 62 -11.57 -2.67 -0.02
CA ILE A 62 -10.38 -3.07 0.76
C ILE A 62 -9.90 -2.00 1.75
N ILE A 63 -10.11 -0.72 1.43
CA ILE A 63 -9.73 0.37 2.34
C ILE A 63 -10.59 0.35 3.60
N ASN A 64 -11.88 0.04 3.47
CA ASN A 64 -12.78 -0.12 4.61
C ASN A 64 -12.39 -1.37 5.42
N ASP A 65 -12.02 -2.46 4.77
CA ASP A 65 -11.61 -3.69 5.46
C ASP A 65 -10.31 -3.49 6.24
N LEU A 66 -9.31 -2.83 5.66
CA LEU A 66 -8.05 -2.50 6.35
C LEU A 66 -8.30 -1.53 7.51
N ALA A 67 -9.20 -0.56 7.34
CA ALA A 67 -9.62 0.33 8.42
C ALA A 67 -10.33 -0.45 9.55
N ALA A 68 -11.21 -1.39 9.22
CA ALA A 68 -11.88 -2.24 10.20
C ALA A 68 -10.89 -3.12 10.98
N ILE A 69 -9.91 -3.72 10.30
CA ILE A 69 -8.82 -4.50 10.94
C ILE A 69 -7.95 -3.61 11.85
N HIS A 70 -7.75 -2.35 11.49
CA HIS A 70 -6.99 -1.41 12.31
C HIS A 70 -7.77 -0.93 13.55
N LEU A 71 -9.10 -0.86 13.45
CA LEU A 71 -9.97 -0.27 14.48
C LEU A 71 -10.61 -1.31 15.41
N GLU A 72 -10.66 -2.58 15.03
CA GLU A 72 -11.14 -3.64 15.92
C GLU A 72 -10.24 -3.76 17.16
N ASP A 73 -10.82 -4.09 18.31
CA ASP A 73 -10.18 -3.98 19.63
C ASP A 73 -8.79 -4.63 19.71
N MET A 74 -8.61 -5.82 19.13
CA MET A 74 -7.33 -6.53 19.14
C MET A 74 -6.33 -5.90 18.15
N GLY A 75 -6.81 -5.42 17.02
CA GLY A 75 -6.04 -4.77 15.97
C GLY A 75 -5.47 -3.45 16.47
N GLU A 76 -6.30 -2.64 17.11
CA GLU A 76 -5.91 -1.39 17.76
C GLU A 76 -4.85 -1.65 18.84
N ALA A 77 -5.10 -2.59 19.74
CA ALA A 77 -4.16 -2.93 20.81
C ALA A 77 -2.81 -3.46 20.27
N GLN A 78 -2.83 -4.27 19.21
CA GLN A 78 -1.60 -4.75 18.57
C GLN A 78 -0.86 -3.61 17.85
N ALA A 79 -1.60 -2.70 17.20
CA ALA A 79 -1.05 -1.61 16.41
C ALA A 79 -0.40 -0.53 17.29
N HIS A 80 -0.98 -0.16 18.44
CA HIS A 80 -0.52 0.99 19.23
C HIS A 80 -0.10 0.67 20.67
N HIS A 81 -0.60 -0.41 21.26
CA HIS A 81 -0.40 -0.74 22.67
C HIS A 81 0.56 -1.92 22.87
N SER A 82 1.46 -2.13 21.91
CA SER A 82 2.49 -3.17 21.95
C SER A 82 3.81 -2.71 21.34
N CYS A 83 4.88 -3.49 21.49
CA CYS A 83 6.14 -3.26 20.80
C CYS A 83 6.04 -3.50 19.27
N ALA A 84 4.90 -3.98 18.78
CA ALA A 84 4.71 -4.35 17.39
C ALA A 84 4.33 -3.17 16.47
N PHE A 85 4.22 -1.94 16.98
CA PHE A 85 3.79 -0.75 16.21
C PHE A 85 4.38 -0.72 14.78
N PHE A 86 5.70 -0.73 14.66
CA PHE A 86 6.36 -0.66 13.36
C PHE A 86 6.11 -1.89 12.48
N THR A 87 6.12 -3.09 13.06
CA THR A 87 5.93 -4.33 12.31
C THR A 87 4.49 -4.52 11.85
N TRP A 88 3.53 -4.12 12.68
CA TRP A 88 2.09 -4.20 12.41
C TRP A 88 1.73 -3.27 11.24
N HIS A 89 2.12 -1.99 11.33
CA HIS A 89 1.87 -1.02 10.26
C HIS A 89 2.62 -1.38 8.97
N ARG A 90 3.87 -1.86 9.07
CA ARG A 90 4.62 -2.33 7.90
C ARG A 90 3.89 -3.48 7.20
N ARG A 91 3.31 -4.42 7.95
CA ARG A 91 2.53 -5.53 7.38
C ARG A 91 1.27 -5.02 6.69
N MET A 92 0.54 -4.09 7.31
CA MET A 92 -0.66 -3.49 6.71
C MET A 92 -0.33 -2.78 5.38
N LEU A 93 0.74 -1.97 5.34
CA LEU A 93 1.21 -1.31 4.12
C LEU A 93 1.66 -2.30 3.04
N LEU A 94 2.29 -3.42 3.41
CA LEU A 94 2.67 -4.46 2.46
C LEU A 94 1.46 -5.19 1.90
N ALA A 95 0.44 -5.45 2.72
CA ALA A 95 -0.81 -6.04 2.29
C ALA A 95 -1.54 -5.13 1.30
N PHE A 96 -1.66 -3.84 1.62
CA PHE A 96 -2.29 -2.86 0.74
C PHE A 96 -1.55 -2.74 -0.62
N GLU A 97 -0.22 -2.58 -0.60
CA GLU A 97 0.56 -2.50 -1.84
C GLU A 97 0.44 -3.77 -2.69
N SER A 98 0.44 -4.95 -2.06
CA SER A 98 0.32 -6.21 -2.78
C SER A 98 -1.07 -6.33 -3.40
N TYR A 99 -2.12 -5.98 -2.66
CA TYR A 99 -3.48 -5.89 -3.20
C TYR A 99 -3.54 -4.98 -4.42
N LEU A 100 -3.00 -3.76 -4.36
CA LEU A 100 -3.01 -2.83 -5.51
C LEU A 100 -2.37 -3.44 -6.77
N ARG A 101 -1.29 -4.19 -6.60
CA ARG A 101 -0.54 -4.82 -7.70
C ARG A 101 -1.26 -6.04 -8.29
N ASP A 102 -2.14 -6.67 -7.49
CA ASP A 102 -2.89 -7.87 -7.88
C ASP A 102 -4.24 -7.52 -8.54
N ILE A 103 -4.69 -6.26 -8.48
CA ILE A 103 -5.94 -5.80 -9.13
C ILE A 103 -5.93 -6.08 -10.65
N ASP A 104 -4.85 -5.71 -11.32
CA ASP A 104 -4.66 -5.86 -12.77
C ASP A 104 -3.16 -5.88 -13.09
N SER A 105 -2.80 -6.61 -14.15
CA SER A 105 -1.44 -6.67 -14.69
C SER A 105 -0.77 -5.30 -14.92
N LYS A 106 -1.52 -4.25 -15.27
CA LYS A 106 -0.98 -2.90 -15.45
C LYS A 106 -0.49 -2.28 -14.13
N PHE A 107 -1.07 -2.67 -13.00
CA PHE A 107 -0.67 -2.21 -11.68
C PHE A 107 0.48 -3.03 -11.09
N ALA A 108 0.98 -4.03 -11.81
CA ALA A 108 2.01 -4.93 -11.33
C ALA A 108 3.28 -4.21 -10.87
N CYS A 109 3.51 -2.94 -11.22
CA CYS A 109 4.66 -2.13 -10.78
C CYS A 109 4.34 -0.99 -9.83
N VAL A 110 3.09 -0.84 -9.40
CA VAL A 110 2.68 0.17 -8.42
C VAL A 110 3.38 -0.07 -7.09
N THR A 111 3.85 1.02 -6.48
CA THR A 111 4.41 1.06 -5.12
C THR A 111 3.72 2.17 -4.34
N LEU A 112 3.63 2.03 -3.01
CA LEU A 112 3.05 3.09 -2.19
C LEU A 112 3.96 4.32 -2.15
N PRO A 113 3.45 5.53 -2.44
CA PRO A 113 4.16 6.77 -2.17
C PRO A 113 4.30 6.98 -0.65
N TYR A 114 5.28 7.80 -0.26
CA TYR A 114 5.29 8.39 1.07
C TYR A 114 5.19 9.92 1.01
N TYR A 115 4.58 10.49 2.05
CA TYR A 115 4.60 11.93 2.28
C TYR A 115 5.92 12.34 2.92
N ASP A 116 6.71 13.12 2.21
CA ASP A 116 7.90 13.76 2.77
C ASP A 116 7.55 15.06 3.48
N VAL A 117 7.05 14.91 4.71
CA VAL A 117 6.64 16.02 5.56
C VAL A 117 7.81 16.96 5.89
N HIS A 118 9.04 16.46 5.94
CA HIS A 118 10.20 17.28 6.26
C HIS A 118 10.51 18.27 5.15
N THR A 119 10.48 17.82 3.90
CA THR A 119 10.63 18.72 2.75
C THR A 119 9.51 19.78 2.72
N ALA A 120 8.26 19.39 3.02
CA ALA A 120 7.15 20.34 3.12
C ALA A 120 7.37 21.39 4.23
N TYR A 121 7.86 20.99 5.41
CA TYR A 121 8.23 21.93 6.48
C TYR A 121 9.36 22.88 6.09
N VAL A 122 10.38 22.39 5.40
CA VAL A 122 11.49 23.22 4.92
C VAL A 122 11.00 24.23 3.88
N ASP A 123 10.12 23.84 2.97
CA ASP A 123 9.53 24.74 1.98
C ASP A 123 8.66 25.82 2.65
N ALA A 124 7.89 25.46 3.68
CA ALA A 124 7.09 26.40 4.46
C ALA A 124 7.97 27.39 5.24
N ALA A 125 9.03 26.91 5.90
CA ALA A 125 9.97 27.76 6.63
C ALA A 125 10.72 28.75 5.72
N ASN A 126 10.91 28.40 4.45
CA ASN A 126 11.52 29.27 3.44
C ASN A 126 10.51 30.16 2.71
N GLY A 127 9.24 30.19 3.12
CA GLY A 127 8.20 31.03 2.53
C GLY A 127 7.85 30.67 1.08
N ARG A 128 8.02 29.40 0.68
CA ARG A 128 7.70 28.93 -0.69
C ARG A 128 6.21 28.66 -0.92
N CYS A 129 5.41 28.68 0.13
CA CYS A 129 3.97 28.44 0.11
C CYS A 129 3.27 29.25 1.21
N SER A 130 1.96 29.43 1.09
CA SER A 130 1.15 30.19 2.07
C SER A 130 0.60 29.31 3.19
N ASN A 131 0.57 27.99 3.00
CA ASN A 131 0.08 27.02 3.97
C ASN A 131 0.69 25.64 3.72
N MET A 132 0.55 24.73 4.70
CA MET A 132 1.14 23.40 4.60
C MET A 132 0.56 22.57 3.46
N PHE A 133 -0.70 22.79 3.06
CA PHE A 133 -1.32 22.10 1.95
C PHE A 133 -0.68 22.45 0.60
N GLU A 134 -0.36 23.72 0.38
CA GLU A 134 0.39 24.18 -0.79
C GLU A 134 1.81 23.59 -0.84
N CYS A 135 2.47 23.48 0.31
CA CYS A 135 3.79 22.84 0.42
C CYS A 135 3.74 21.29 0.33
N SER A 136 2.55 20.69 0.38
CA SER A 136 2.36 19.24 0.43
C SER A 136 1.66 18.77 -0.83
N GLU A 137 2.42 18.67 -1.93
CA GLU A 137 1.93 18.25 -3.25
C GLU A 137 1.12 16.94 -3.21
N ILE A 138 1.41 16.05 -2.26
CA ILE A 138 0.68 14.79 -2.09
C ILE A 138 -0.82 15.01 -1.86
N PHE A 139 -1.21 15.99 -1.04
CA PHE A 139 -2.61 16.22 -0.70
C PHE A 139 -3.41 16.73 -1.90
N GLN A 140 -2.79 17.58 -2.73
CA GLN A 140 -3.37 18.03 -4.00
C GLN A 140 -3.54 16.87 -4.98
N GLY A 141 -2.54 15.98 -5.04
CA GLY A 141 -2.52 14.86 -5.98
C GLY A 141 -3.46 13.70 -5.67
N ILE A 142 -3.79 13.47 -4.39
CA ILE A 142 -4.73 12.41 -3.97
C ILE A 142 -6.17 12.90 -3.75
N GLY A 143 -6.44 14.18 -4.04
CA GLY A 143 -7.79 14.73 -4.10
C GLY A 143 -8.34 15.36 -2.81
N GLY A 144 -7.50 15.85 -1.89
CA GLY A 144 -7.98 16.47 -0.65
C GLY A 144 -7.30 17.78 -0.29
N ALA A 145 -8.05 18.89 -0.25
CA ALA A 145 -7.70 20.00 0.64
C ALA A 145 -7.94 19.57 2.10
N PRO A 146 -7.12 19.99 3.08
CA PRO A 146 -7.40 19.70 4.49
C PRO A 146 -8.75 20.31 4.86
N GLN A 147 -9.56 19.58 5.62
CA GLN A 147 -10.71 20.16 6.31
C GLN A 147 -10.26 20.91 7.56
#